data_AF-A0A967W295-F1
#
_entry.id   AF-A0A967W295-F1
#
_cell.length_a   1.000
_cell.length_b   1.000
_cell.length_c   1.000
_cell.angle_alpha   90.00
_cell.angle_beta   90.00
_cell.angle_gamma   90.00
#
_symmetry.space_group_name_H-M   'P 1'
#
loop_
_entity.id
_entity.type
_entity.pdbx_description
1 polymer ?
#
loop_
_entity_poly.entity_id
_entity_poly.type
_entity_poly.pdbx_seq_one_letter_code
_entity_poly.pdbx_strand_id
1 'polypeptide(L)'
;MKLRSPLNDLQPGFNFRNTFQYNFKFDLPFIPQIELGEVTYGLCGGLCFGTLDFYFADIPIPDMKIVPPDGSPLWRFLWKRQFDSLIFPIVPVRVFLWMLLNDRKVAKKTL
;
A
#
# COMPACT_ATOMS: atom_id res chain seq x y z
N MET A 1 10.16 -7.53 33.60
CA MET A 1 10.81 -7.76 32.30
C MET A 1 10.05 -6.97 31.24
N LYS A 2 10.53 -5.77 30.85
CA LYS A 2 9.95 -5.04 29.71
C LYS A 2 10.41 -5.78 28.45
N LEU A 3 9.49 -6.37 27.69
CA LEU A 3 9.77 -6.84 26.34
C LEU A 3 10.16 -5.61 25.52
N ARG A 4 11.47 -5.37 25.33
CA ARG A 4 11.93 -4.47 24.27
C ARG A 4 11.59 -5.17 22.97
N SER A 5 10.61 -4.62 22.26
CA SER A 5 10.39 -4.99 20.87
C SER A 5 11.71 -4.76 20.11
N PRO A 6 12.15 -5.69 19.24
CA PRO A 6 13.28 -5.46 18.33
C PRO A 6 13.15 -4.18 17.49
N LEU A 7 11.94 -3.60 17.44
CA LEU A 7 11.61 -2.38 16.73
C LEU A 7 12.20 -1.10 17.36
N ASN A 8 12.68 -1.13 18.61
CA ASN A 8 13.19 0.07 19.29
C ASN A 8 14.52 0.59 18.73
N ASP A 9 15.27 -0.24 18.02
CA ASP A 9 16.55 0.11 17.40
C ASP A 9 16.43 0.18 15.86
N LEU A 10 15.20 0.23 15.31
CA LEU A 10 14.99 0.32 13.88
C LEU A 10 15.41 1.68 13.33
N GLN A 11 16.03 1.64 12.15
CA GLN A 11 16.10 2.82 11.28
C GLN A 11 14.70 3.43 11.11
N PRO A 12 14.58 4.77 11.11
CA PRO A 12 13.30 5.43 10.88
C PRO A 12 12.72 4.99 9.53
N GLY A 13 11.41 4.70 9.53
CA GLY A 13 10.67 4.33 8.32
C GLY A 13 10.63 5.46 7.28
N PHE A 14 9.93 5.22 6.17
CA PHE A 14 9.71 6.24 5.14
C PHE A 14 9.06 7.51 5.73
N ASN A 15 9.71 8.67 5.54
CA ASN A 15 9.31 9.94 6.15
C ASN A 15 8.44 10.81 5.23
N PHE A 16 7.48 10.20 4.56
CA PHE A 16 6.49 10.91 3.74
C PHE A 16 5.09 10.40 4.05
N ARG A 17 4.08 11.23 3.74
CA ARG A 17 2.68 10.86 3.96
C ARG A 17 2.31 9.68 3.06
N ASN A 18 1.61 8.69 3.60
CA ASN A 18 1.11 7.55 2.85
C ASN A 18 -0.09 7.94 1.96
N THR A 19 0.18 8.66 0.87
CA THR A 19 -0.81 9.20 -0.05
C THR A 19 -0.28 9.14 -1.48
N PHE A 20 -0.69 8.12 -2.22
CA PHE A 20 -0.25 7.87 -3.59
C PHE A 20 -1.40 8.13 -4.54
N GLN A 21 -1.16 8.92 -5.58
CA GLN A 21 -2.09 9.04 -6.69
C GLN A 21 -1.90 7.85 -7.61
N TYR A 22 -2.99 7.22 -8.01
CA TYR A 22 -2.94 6.17 -9.00
C TYR A 22 -4.19 6.13 -9.86
N ASN A 23 -3.99 5.85 -11.13
CA ASN A 23 -5.07 5.60 -12.07
C ASN A 23 -5.25 4.09 -12.20
N PHE A 24 -6.20 3.55 -11.46
CA PHE A 24 -6.50 2.11 -11.51
C PHE A 24 -7.20 1.78 -12.82
N LYS A 25 -6.51 1.02 -13.67
CA LYS A 25 -7.08 0.35 -14.84
C LYS A 25 -7.13 -1.13 -14.57
N PHE A 26 -8.31 -1.63 -14.17
CA PHE A 26 -8.52 -3.06 -13.98
C PHE A 26 -9.10 -3.66 -15.25
N ASP A 27 -8.36 -4.60 -15.84
CA ASP A 27 -8.87 -5.49 -16.88
C ASP A 27 -9.22 -6.83 -16.22
N LEU A 28 -10.46 -6.92 -15.73
CA LEU A 28 -10.96 -8.12 -15.07
C LEU A 28 -11.64 -9.02 -16.11
N PRO A 29 -11.30 -10.32 -16.18
CA PRO A 29 -11.99 -11.22 -17.08
C PRO A 29 -13.49 -11.23 -16.74
N PHE A 30 -14.33 -11.09 -17.78
CA PHE A 30 -15.80 -11.06 -17.71
C PHE A 30 -16.45 -9.81 -17.08
N ILE A 31 -15.67 -8.77 -16.74
CA ILE A 31 -16.19 -7.49 -16.24
C ILE A 31 -15.71 -6.38 -17.20
N PRO A 32 -16.59 -5.46 -17.63
CA PRO A 32 -16.16 -4.31 -18.43
C PRO A 32 -15.05 -3.54 -17.72
N GLN A 33 -14.09 -2.99 -18.48
CA GLN A 33 -13.02 -2.17 -17.93
C GLN A 33 -13.59 -1.09 -17.02
N ILE A 34 -13.18 -1.12 -15.75
CA ILE A 34 -13.61 -0.12 -14.78
C ILE A 34 -12.50 0.92 -14.71
N GLU A 35 -12.75 2.08 -15.30
CA GLU A 35 -11.93 3.27 -15.09
C GLU A 35 -12.37 3.96 -13.81
N LEU A 36 -11.56 3.83 -12.77
CA LEU A 36 -11.86 4.41 -11.46
C LEU A 36 -11.47 5.89 -11.35
N GLY A 37 -10.88 6.46 -12.40
CA GLY A 37 -10.33 7.81 -12.38
C GLY A 37 -9.08 7.91 -11.51
N GLU A 38 -8.74 9.13 -11.12
CA GLU A 38 -7.63 9.40 -10.21
C GLU A 38 -8.07 9.07 -8.77
N VAL A 39 -7.45 8.06 -8.18
CA VAL A 39 -7.74 7.61 -6.82
C VAL A 39 -6.54 7.89 -5.94
N THR A 40 -6.79 8.48 -4.78
CA THR A 40 -5.80 8.57 -3.71
C THR A 40 -5.81 7.26 -2.90
N TYR A 41 -4.69 6.54 -2.91
CA TYR A 41 -4.53 5.24 -2.29
C TYR A 41 -3.35 5.23 -1.30
N GLY A 42 -3.49 4.50 -0.20
CA GLY A 42 -2.42 4.31 0.78
C GLY A 42 -1.75 2.96 0.60
N LEU A 43 -0.42 2.94 0.50
CA LEU A 43 0.42 1.74 0.41
C LEU A 43 0.83 1.23 1.80
N CYS A 44 -0.11 1.01 2.72
CA CYS A 44 0.22 0.60 4.09
C CYS A 44 1.07 -0.69 4.16
N GLY A 45 0.69 -1.73 3.41
CA GLY A 45 1.47 -2.95 3.29
C GLY A 45 2.80 -2.69 2.58
N GLY A 46 2.77 -1.93 1.50
CA GLY A 46 3.98 -1.56 0.74
C GLY A 46 5.04 -0.85 1.59
N LEU A 47 4.63 0.10 2.43
CA LEU A 47 5.52 0.82 3.34
C LEU A 47 6.03 -0.08 4.47
N CYS A 48 5.17 -0.89 5.10
CA CYS A 48 5.61 -1.80 6.18
C CYS A 48 6.62 -2.84 5.69
N PHE A 49 6.31 -3.54 4.60
CA PHE A 49 7.21 -4.53 4.01
C PHE A 49 8.45 -3.89 3.38
N GLY A 50 8.30 -2.72 2.74
CA GLY A 50 9.43 -1.96 2.22
C GLY A 50 10.41 -1.54 3.31
N THR A 51 9.93 -1.00 4.43
CA THR A 51 10.79 -0.64 5.57
C THR A 51 11.50 -1.87 6.13
N LEU A 52 10.81 -3.01 6.21
CA LEU A 52 11.40 -4.27 6.65
C LEU A 52 12.53 -4.75 5.73
N ASP A 53 12.38 -4.59 4.41
CA ASP A 53 13.40 -4.96 3.43
C ASP A 53 14.66 -4.11 3.56
N PHE A 54 14.49 -2.78 3.67
CA PHE A 54 15.61 -1.87 3.86
C PHE A 54 16.37 -2.21 5.16
N TYR A 55 15.63 -2.52 6.23
CA TYR A 55 16.22 -2.95 7.49
C TYR A 55 17.03 -4.25 7.35
N PHE A 56 16.47 -5.30 6.76
CA PHE A 56 17.18 -6.59 6.62
C PHE A 56 18.32 -6.56 5.60
N ALA A 57 18.25 -5.65 4.62
CA ALA A 57 19.33 -5.45 3.65
C ALA A 57 20.45 -4.54 4.18
N ASP A 58 20.30 -3.96 5.38
CA ASP A 58 21.18 -2.93 5.94
C ASP A 58 21.39 -1.73 4.99
N ILE A 59 20.31 -1.37 4.27
CA ILE A 59 20.29 -0.23 3.35
C ILE A 59 19.58 0.94 4.05
N PRO A 60 20.19 2.14 4.10
CA PRO A 60 19.52 3.30 4.67
C PRO A 60 18.28 3.67 3.87
N ILE A 61 17.18 3.98 4.56
CA ILE A 61 15.98 4.50 3.92
C ILE A 61 16.30 5.86 3.28
N PRO A 62 15.86 6.10 2.02
CA PRO A 62 16.04 7.39 1.37
C PRO A 62 15.38 8.52 2.15
N ASP A 63 16.13 9.59 2.44
CA ASP A 63 15.60 10.78 3.10
C ASP A 63 14.74 11.58 2.11
N MET A 64 13.46 11.25 2.09
CA MET A 64 12.46 11.91 1.27
C MET A 64 11.26 12.33 2.12
N LYS A 65 10.85 13.58 1.97
CA LYS A 65 9.68 14.17 2.67
C LYS A 65 8.38 14.10 1.87
N ILE A 66 8.49 13.80 0.58
CA ILE A 66 7.38 13.64 -0.34
C ILE A 66 7.38 12.22 -0.90
N VAL A 67 6.21 11.76 -1.34
CA VAL A 67 6.09 10.44 -1.96
C VAL A 67 6.99 10.33 -3.19
N PRO A 68 7.57 9.14 -3.46
CA PRO A 68 8.38 8.95 -4.65
C PRO A 68 7.56 9.26 -5.91
N PRO A 69 8.14 9.90 -6.94
CA PRO A 69 7.42 10.21 -8.18
C PRO A 69 6.85 8.96 -8.85
N ASP A 70 5.72 9.11 -9.53
CA ASP A 70 5.07 8.02 -10.24
C ASP A 70 6.01 7.34 -11.22
N GLY A 71 6.04 6.00 -11.16
CA GLY A 71 6.89 5.19 -12.00
C GLY A 71 8.38 5.21 -11.64
N SER A 72 8.82 5.96 -10.61
CA SER A 72 10.19 5.89 -10.10
C SER A 72 10.52 4.49 -9.53
N PRO A 73 11.81 4.11 -9.40
CA PRO A 73 12.18 2.79 -8.88
C PRO A 73 11.59 2.50 -7.49
N LEU A 74 11.67 3.45 -6.56
CA LEU A 74 11.12 3.29 -5.22
C LEU A 74 9.58 3.24 -5.24
N TRP A 75 8.93 4.04 -6.09
CA TRP A 75 7.49 3.95 -6.29
C TRP A 75 7.07 2.54 -6.73
N ARG A 76 7.72 1.98 -7.76
CA ARG A 76 7.41 0.63 -8.29
C ARG A 76 7.66 -0.45 -7.24
N PHE A 77 8.75 -0.32 -6.49
CA PHE A 77 9.10 -1.23 -5.40
C PHE A 77 8.02 -1.26 -4.31
N LEU A 78 7.56 -0.10 -3.83
CA LEU A 78 6.53 -0.01 -2.79
C LEU A 78 5.19 -0.56 -3.26
N TRP A 79 4.80 -0.29 -4.50
CA TRP A 79 3.59 -0.89 -5.09
C TRP A 79 3.68 -2.40 -5.21
N LYS A 80 4.84 -2.92 -5.66
CA LYS A 80 5.07 -4.36 -5.69
C LYS A 80 4.90 -4.97 -4.30
N ARG A 81 5.50 -4.36 -3.27
CA ARG A 81 5.35 -4.83 -1.88
C ARG A 81 3.93 -4.71 -1.35
N GLN A 82 3.18 -3.69 -1.77
CA GLN A 82 1.77 -3.58 -1.44
C GLN A 82 0.97 -4.76 -2.00
N PHE A 83 1.19 -5.14 -3.27
CA PHE A 83 0.52 -6.30 -3.84
C PHE A 83 0.99 -7.62 -3.24
N ASP A 84 2.30 -7.77 -2.98
CA ASP A 84 2.87 -8.96 -2.32
C ASP A 84 2.31 -9.14 -0.89
N SER A 85 1.90 -8.04 -0.21
CA SER A 85 1.29 -8.09 1.13
C SER A 85 -0.14 -8.62 1.15
N LEU A 86 -0.78 -8.76 -0.02
CA LEU A 86 -2.16 -9.21 -0.17
C LEU A 86 -2.18 -10.63 -0.76
N ILE A 87 -3.07 -11.49 -0.28
CA ILE A 87 -3.24 -12.84 -0.87
C ILE A 87 -3.92 -12.69 -2.23
N PHE A 88 -3.11 -12.77 -3.29
CA PHE A 88 -3.57 -12.63 -4.67
C PHE A 88 -4.37 -13.86 -5.14
N PRO A 89 -5.43 -13.71 -5.95
CA PRO A 89 -6.08 -12.47 -6.40
C PRO A 89 -7.26 -12.03 -5.51
N ILE A 90 -7.72 -12.88 -4.60
CA ILE A 90 -9.03 -12.72 -3.93
C ILE A 90 -9.04 -11.53 -2.96
N VAL A 91 -7.96 -11.35 -2.18
CA VAL A 91 -7.91 -10.29 -1.17
C VAL A 91 -7.79 -8.90 -1.80
N PRO A 92 -6.90 -8.66 -2.80
CA PRO A 92 -6.87 -7.38 -3.51
C PRO A 92 -8.23 -6.99 -4.08
N VAL A 93 -8.90 -7.88 -4.82
CA VAL A 93 -10.20 -7.58 -5.44
C VAL A 93 -11.25 -7.25 -4.37
N ARG A 94 -11.33 -8.01 -3.28
CA ARG A 94 -12.26 -7.71 -2.19
C ARG A 94 -11.94 -6.38 -1.52
N VAL A 95 -10.67 -6.11 -1.20
CA VAL A 95 -10.26 -4.83 -0.58
C VAL A 95 -10.62 -3.65 -1.48
N PHE A 96 -10.33 -3.74 -2.78
CA PHE A 96 -10.70 -2.70 -3.74
C PHE A 96 -12.21 -2.52 -3.81
N LEU A 97 -12.99 -3.60 -3.96
CA LEU A 97 -14.45 -3.52 -3.98
C LEU A 97 -15.00 -2.88 -2.71
N TRP A 98 -14.43 -3.16 -1.54
CA TRP A 98 -14.82 -2.53 -0.28
C TRP A 98 -14.50 -1.04 -0.24
N MET A 99 -13.34 -0.62 -0.76
CA MET A 99 -12.98 0.80 -0.85
C MET A 99 -13.87 1.58 -1.82
N LEU A 100 -14.49 0.91 -2.79
CA LEU A 100 -15.45 1.51 -3.72
C LEU A 100 -16.88 1.59 -3.15
N LEU A 101 -17.17 0.89 -2.06
CA LEU A 101 -18.47 1.00 -1.42
C LEU A 101 -18.55 2.31 -0.63
N ASN A 102 -19.61 3.07 -0.86
CA ASN A 102 -19.94 4.22 -0.01
C ASN A 102 -20.12 3.77 1.45
N ASP A 103 -19.62 4.56 2.40
CA ASP A 103 -19.68 4.29 3.84
C ASP A 103 -21.07 3.85 4.34
N ARG A 104 -22.15 4.46 3.83
CA ARG A 104 -23.53 4.08 4.19
C ARG A 104 -23.89 2.66 3.77
N LYS A 105 -23.35 2.19 2.63
CA LYS A 105 -23.56 0.82 2.12
C LYS A 105 -22.72 -0.19 2.89
N VAL A 106 -21.52 0.19 3.32
CA VAL A 106 -20.66 -0.64 4.18
C VAL A 106 -21.35 -0.87 5.53
N ALA A 107 -21.81 0.21 6.18
CA ALA A 107 -22.45 0.13 7.50
C ALA A 107 -23.65 -0.83 7.56
N LYS A 108 -24.47 -0.88 6.50
CA LYS A 108 -25.63 -1.79 6.41
C LYS A 108 -25.28 -3.27 6.23
N LYS A 109 -24.04 -3.61 5.84
CA LYS A 109 -23.60 -4.99 5.63
C LYS A 109 -22.83 -5.58 6.81
N THR A 110 -22.49 -4.75 7.78
CA THR A 110 -21.70 -5.11 8.98
C THR A 110 -22.49 -5.00 10.28
N LEU A 111 -23.79 -4.65 10.20
CA LEU A 111 -24.78 -4.70 11.28
C LEU A 111 -25.72 -5.89 11.02
#